data_AF-A0A2A4ID47-F1
#
_entry.id   AF-A0A2A4ID47-F1
#
_cell.length_a   1.000
_cell.length_b   1.000
_cell.length_c   1.000
_cell.angle_alpha   90.00
_cell.angle_beta   90.00
_cell.angle_gamma   90.00
#
_symmetry.space_group_name_H-M   'P 1'
#
loop_
_entity.id
_entity.type
_entity.pdbx_description
1 polymer ?
#
loop_
_entity_poly.entity_id
_entity_poly.type
_entity_poly.pdbx_seq_one_letter_code
_entity_poly.pdbx_strand_id
1 'polypeptide(L)'
;MTDDRGWGRPAGAASARATLRAQERIAAAEARTAERQAQREAGQREREAARAARRAEEDQRRAARLEERSEERDARPRRRASGALARTGEERVARDTRHYATNVDHGRIIELSRRGATVAGLASVFGLPEDEIARILAAA
;
A
#
# COMPACT_ATOMS: atom_id res chain seq x y z
N MET A 1 88.69 -7.22 -19.95
CA MET A 1 88.44 -7.98 -18.71
C MET A 1 87.06 -7.55 -18.22
N THR A 2 86.07 -8.34 -18.60
CA THR A 2 84.63 -8.06 -18.53
C THR A 2 84.10 -8.58 -17.21
N ASP A 3 83.59 -7.70 -16.36
CA ASP A 3 82.83 -8.09 -15.16
C ASP A 3 81.34 -7.82 -15.39
N ASP A 4 80.70 -8.89 -15.86
CA ASP A 4 79.26 -9.04 -16.00
C ASP A 4 78.68 -9.37 -14.61
N ARG A 5 78.51 -8.36 -13.76
CA ARG A 5 77.87 -8.52 -12.45
C ARG A 5 76.35 -8.42 -12.60
N GLY A 6 75.76 -9.59 -12.86
CA GLY A 6 74.33 -9.80 -12.98
C GLY A 6 73.55 -9.28 -11.77
N TRP A 7 72.64 -8.34 -12.03
CA TRP A 7 71.66 -7.82 -11.09
C TRP A 7 70.49 -8.83 -10.94
N GLY A 8 70.78 -10.01 -10.38
CA GLY A 8 69.78 -11.01 -10.04
C GLY A 8 69.12 -10.69 -8.70
N ARG A 9 68.11 -9.82 -8.67
CA ARG A 9 67.25 -9.66 -7.48
C ARG A 9 66.45 -10.96 -7.30
N PRO A 10 66.47 -11.64 -6.13
CA PRO A 10 65.83 -12.94 -6.00
C PRO A 10 64.32 -12.80 -6.18
N ALA A 11 63.78 -13.40 -7.24
CA ALA A 11 62.36 -13.33 -7.61
C ALA A 11 61.42 -13.72 -6.46
N GLY A 12 61.87 -14.57 -5.53
CA GLY A 12 61.13 -14.97 -4.33
C GLY A 12 60.84 -13.84 -3.34
N ALA A 13 61.72 -12.84 -3.21
CA ALA A 13 61.48 -11.70 -2.32
C ALA A 13 60.42 -10.73 -2.88
N ALA A 14 60.28 -10.67 -4.20
CA ALA A 14 59.25 -9.89 -4.86
C ALA A 14 57.88 -10.58 -4.76
N SER A 15 57.80 -11.90 -4.92
CA SER A 15 56.55 -12.65 -4.78
C SER A 15 56.04 -12.66 -3.34
N ALA A 16 56.92 -12.82 -2.34
CA ALA A 16 56.55 -12.75 -0.92
C ALA A 16 55.99 -11.37 -0.52
N ARG A 17 56.52 -10.28 -1.07
CA ARG A 17 55.96 -8.94 -0.85
C ARG A 17 54.62 -8.75 -1.55
N ALA A 18 54.41 -9.40 -2.71
CA ALA A 18 53.14 -9.34 -3.42
C ALA A 18 52.03 -10.11 -2.69
N THR A 19 52.35 -11.27 -2.09
CA THR A 19 51.41 -12.05 -1.29
C THR A 19 51.02 -11.33 -0.01
N LEU A 20 51.96 -10.71 0.71
CA LEU A 20 51.66 -9.88 1.89
C LEU A 20 50.68 -8.74 1.55
N ARG A 21 50.94 -7.99 0.48
CA ARG A 21 50.01 -6.91 0.03
C ARG A 21 48.66 -7.46 -0.42
N ALA A 22 48.59 -8.67 -0.96
CA ALA A 22 47.32 -9.30 -1.30
C ALA A 22 46.52 -9.65 -0.04
N GLN A 23 47.18 -10.20 0.98
CA GLN A 23 46.58 -10.51 2.29
C GLN A 23 46.11 -9.24 3.01
N GLU A 24 46.90 -8.17 3.02
CA GLU A 24 46.52 -6.88 3.59
C GLU A 24 45.28 -6.29 2.91
N ARG A 25 45.17 -6.40 1.57
CA ARG A 25 44.00 -5.94 0.83
C ARG A 25 42.74 -6.75 1.14
N ILE A 26 42.88 -8.07 1.31
CA ILE A 26 41.78 -8.96 1.70
C ILE A 26 41.31 -8.60 3.11
N ALA A 27 42.23 -8.49 4.08
CA ALA A 27 41.90 -8.09 5.45
C ALA A 27 41.21 -6.71 5.51
N ALA A 28 41.69 -5.74 4.73
CA ALA A 28 41.06 -4.42 4.63
C ALA A 28 39.69 -4.45 3.93
N ALA A 29 39.45 -5.38 3.01
CA ALA A 29 38.13 -5.58 2.41
C ALA A 29 37.16 -6.23 3.40
N GLU A 30 37.62 -7.24 4.13
CA GLU A 30 36.87 -7.94 5.18
C GLU A 30 36.46 -6.98 6.32
N ALA A 31 37.39 -6.16 6.80
CA ALA A 31 37.12 -5.13 7.80
C ALA A 31 36.03 -4.15 7.33
N ARG A 32 36.10 -3.66 6.08
CA ARG A 32 35.08 -2.78 5.49
C ARG A 32 33.74 -3.47 5.31
N THR A 33 33.70 -4.78 5.05
CA THR A 33 32.44 -5.52 4.99
C THR A 33 31.83 -5.73 6.38
N ALA A 34 32.65 -6.07 7.37
CA ALA A 34 32.23 -6.25 8.76
C ALA A 34 31.68 -4.94 9.34
N GLU A 35 32.34 -3.82 9.10
CA GLU A 35 31.87 -2.50 9.53
C GLU A 35 30.52 -2.14 8.90
N ARG A 36 30.38 -2.33 7.57
CA ARG A 36 29.09 -2.10 6.88
C ARG A 36 27.99 -3.04 7.35
N GLN A 37 28.33 -4.25 7.79
CA GLN A 37 27.36 -5.16 8.36
C GLN A 37 26.93 -4.68 9.76
N ALA A 38 27.87 -4.33 10.63
CA ALA A 38 27.59 -3.79 11.96
C ALA A 38 26.72 -2.53 11.91
N GLN A 39 27.00 -1.61 10.99
CA GLN A 39 26.18 -0.40 10.78
C GLN A 39 24.75 -0.75 10.33
N ARG A 40 24.59 -1.74 9.46
CA ARG A 40 23.26 -2.19 9.01
C ARG A 40 22.46 -2.83 10.13
N GLU A 41 23.10 -3.67 10.94
CA GLU A 41 22.49 -4.31 12.11
C GLU A 41 22.11 -3.29 13.19
N ALA A 42 22.95 -2.29 13.45
CA ALA A 42 22.62 -1.18 14.34
C ALA A 42 21.38 -0.40 13.85
N GLY A 43 21.37 0.01 12.58
CA GLY A 43 20.23 0.72 12.01
C GLY A 43 18.95 -0.12 11.92
N GLN A 44 19.06 -1.45 11.77
CA GLN A 44 17.89 -2.35 11.85
C GLN A 44 17.33 -2.38 13.27
N ARG A 45 18.18 -2.55 14.29
CA ARG A 45 17.77 -2.54 15.69
C ARG A 45 17.08 -1.24 16.10
N GLU A 46 17.62 -0.10 15.68
CA GLU A 46 16.99 1.21 15.94
C GLU A 46 15.61 1.33 15.31
N ARG A 47 15.44 0.91 14.05
CA ARG A 47 14.14 0.93 13.36
C ARG A 47 13.14 0.00 14.03
N GLU A 48 13.56 -1.16 14.49
CA GLU A 48 12.72 -2.11 15.21
C GLU A 48 12.30 -1.56 16.57
N ALA A 49 13.22 -0.97 17.33
CA ALA A 49 12.92 -0.30 18.59
C ALA A 49 11.91 0.84 18.39
N ALA A 50 12.09 1.68 17.37
CA ALA A 50 11.15 2.75 17.04
C ALA A 50 9.76 2.22 16.64
N ARG A 51 9.69 1.13 15.89
CA ARG A 51 8.40 0.47 15.56
C ARG A 51 7.74 -0.11 16.80
N ALA A 52 8.49 -0.74 17.70
CA ALA A 52 7.97 -1.30 18.93
C ALA A 52 7.41 -0.19 19.86
N ALA A 53 8.13 0.93 20.00
CA ALA A 53 7.68 2.08 20.77
C ALA A 53 6.37 2.66 20.23
N ARG A 54 6.25 2.83 18.90
CA ARG A 54 5.00 3.32 18.27
C ARG A 54 3.82 2.38 18.50
N ARG A 55 4.03 1.06 18.40
CA ARG A 55 2.97 0.08 18.69
C ARG A 55 2.51 0.16 20.14
N ALA A 56 3.45 0.22 21.08
CA ALA A 56 3.13 0.35 22.50
C ALA A 56 2.32 1.63 22.80
N GLU A 57 2.67 2.77 22.20
CA GLU A 57 1.91 4.02 22.35
C GLU A 57 0.51 3.92 21.74
N GLU A 58 0.37 3.31 20.55
CA GLU A 58 -0.95 3.07 19.94
C GLU A 58 -1.83 2.14 20.76
N ASP A 59 -1.27 1.06 21.30
CA ASP A 59 -1.98 0.12 22.16
C ASP A 59 -2.43 0.79 23.46
N GLN A 60 -1.57 1.61 24.08
CA GLN A 60 -1.94 2.42 25.25
C GLN A 60 -3.07 3.41 24.94
N ARG A 61 -2.98 4.15 23.82
CA ARG A 61 -4.06 5.06 23.39
C ARG A 61 -5.37 4.32 23.12
N ARG A 62 -5.30 3.12 22.54
CA ARG A 62 -6.48 2.30 22.28
C ARG A 62 -7.10 1.80 23.59
N ALA A 63 -6.28 1.33 24.54
CA ALA A 63 -6.73 0.91 25.85
C ALA A 63 -7.42 2.05 26.60
N ALA A 64 -6.79 3.23 26.66
CA ALA A 64 -7.37 4.40 27.33
C ALA A 64 -8.72 4.82 26.73
N ARG A 65 -8.86 4.82 25.39
CA ARG A 65 -10.14 5.12 24.74
C ARG A 65 -11.22 4.06 25.01
N LEU A 66 -10.83 2.79 25.14
CA LEU A 66 -11.77 1.71 25.48
C LEU A 66 -12.25 1.84 26.92
N GLU A 67 -11.34 2.17 27.84
CA GLU A 67 -11.64 2.45 29.25
C GLU A 67 -12.58 3.65 29.37
N GLU A 68 -12.23 4.79 28.78
CA GLU A 68 -13.08 6.00 28.72
C GLU A 68 -14.46 5.69 28.15
N ARG A 69 -14.54 4.94 27.05
CA ARG A 69 -15.83 4.52 26.46
C ARG A 69 -16.62 3.61 27.38
N SER A 70 -15.98 2.73 28.14
CA SER A 70 -16.66 1.84 29.09
C SER A 70 -17.23 2.62 30.26
N GLU A 71 -16.45 3.53 30.84
CA GLU A 71 -16.88 4.41 31.93
C GLU A 71 -18.02 5.33 31.46
N GLU A 72 -17.90 5.92 30.27
CA GLU A 72 -18.95 6.76 29.68
C GLU A 72 -20.22 5.94 29.39
N ARG A 73 -20.09 4.68 28.95
CA ARG A 73 -21.24 3.79 28.69
C ARG A 73 -21.97 3.41 29.98
N ASP A 74 -21.26 3.23 31.08
CA ASP A 74 -21.83 2.84 32.37
C ASP A 74 -22.41 4.05 33.12
N ALA A 75 -21.82 5.24 32.95
CA ALA A 75 -22.32 6.49 33.53
C ALA A 75 -23.51 7.10 32.75
N ARG A 76 -23.65 6.79 31.45
CA ARG A 76 -24.73 7.35 30.63
C ARG A 76 -26.03 6.58 30.89
N PRO A 77 -27.16 7.24 31.21
CA PRO A 77 -28.44 6.56 31.32
C PRO A 77 -28.70 5.81 30.01
N ARG A 78 -28.97 4.50 30.12
CA ARG A 78 -29.28 3.64 28.97
C ARG A 78 -30.32 4.36 28.12
N ARG A 79 -29.90 4.89 26.96
CA ARG A 79 -30.82 5.52 26.02
C ARG A 79 -31.94 4.54 25.76
N ARG A 80 -33.20 4.96 25.93
CA ARG A 80 -34.35 4.17 25.51
C ARG A 80 -34.05 3.62 24.11
N ALA A 81 -34.31 2.34 23.90
CA ALA A 81 -34.15 1.73 22.58
C ALA A 81 -34.81 2.68 21.56
N SER A 82 -34.00 3.22 20.67
CA SER A 82 -34.44 4.23 19.69
C SER A 82 -34.29 3.60 18.32
N GLY A 83 -35.36 3.66 17.53
CA GLY A 83 -35.46 2.94 16.26
C GLY A 83 -36.91 2.73 15.88
N ALA A 84 -37.18 2.38 14.61
CA ALA A 84 -38.53 2.04 14.16
C ALA A 84 -39.13 0.92 15.02
N LEU A 85 -38.36 -0.16 15.24
CA LEU A 85 -38.76 -1.30 16.07
C LEU A 85 -39.19 -0.89 17.49
N ALA A 86 -38.46 0.02 18.14
CA ALA A 86 -38.81 0.46 19.50
C ALA A 86 -39.92 1.52 19.55
N ARG A 87 -40.25 2.19 18.43
CA ARG A 87 -41.29 3.23 18.35
C ARG A 87 -42.63 2.69 17.84
N THR A 88 -42.59 1.76 16.89
CA THR A 88 -43.77 1.22 16.21
C THR A 88 -43.98 -0.27 16.47
N GLY A 89 -43.02 -0.98 17.06
CA GLY A 89 -43.08 -2.43 17.23
C GLY A 89 -42.81 -3.21 15.92
N GLU A 90 -42.60 -2.51 14.81
CA GLU A 90 -42.46 -3.10 13.49
C GLU A 90 -40.99 -3.18 13.09
N GLU A 91 -40.56 -4.39 12.71
CA GLU A 91 -39.28 -4.60 12.06
C GLU A 91 -39.36 -4.12 10.61
N ARG A 92 -38.36 -3.35 10.17
CA ARG A 92 -38.31 -2.92 8.77
C ARG A 92 -38.07 -4.13 7.88
N VAL A 93 -39.07 -4.48 7.07
CA VAL A 93 -38.93 -5.50 6.04
C VAL A 93 -37.88 -5.06 5.02
N ALA A 94 -36.84 -5.88 4.85
CA ALA A 94 -35.84 -5.68 3.80
C ALA A 94 -36.52 -5.84 2.44
N ARG A 95 -36.42 -4.81 1.58
CA ARG A 95 -36.90 -4.90 0.21
C ARG A 95 -35.87 -5.67 -0.62
N ASP A 96 -36.30 -6.72 -1.32
CA ASP A 96 -35.45 -7.39 -2.30
C ASP A 96 -35.32 -6.50 -3.55
N THR A 97 -34.17 -5.87 -3.71
CA THR A 97 -33.88 -4.98 -4.85
C THR A 97 -33.17 -5.68 -6.00
N ARG A 98 -33.00 -7.01 -5.96
CA ARG A 98 -32.26 -7.75 -7.01
C ARG A 98 -32.89 -7.65 -8.39
N HIS A 99 -34.20 -7.38 -8.45
CA HIS A 99 -34.97 -7.26 -9.69
C HIS A 99 -35.38 -5.82 -10.02
N TYR A 100 -34.83 -4.83 -9.32
CA TYR A 100 -35.13 -3.45 -9.63
C TYR A 100 -34.42 -3.08 -10.94
N ALA A 101 -35.19 -2.86 -11.99
CA ALA A 101 -34.68 -2.32 -13.23
C ALA A 101 -34.63 -0.79 -13.12
N THR A 102 -33.49 -0.20 -13.46
CA THR A 102 -33.41 1.24 -13.72
C THR A 102 -34.16 1.50 -15.01
N ASN A 103 -35.31 2.17 -14.96
CA ASN A 103 -36.00 2.62 -16.17
C ASN A 103 -35.12 3.66 -16.86
N VAL A 104 -34.53 3.29 -18.00
CA VAL A 104 -33.82 4.23 -18.86
C VAL A 104 -34.84 4.97 -19.71
N ASP A 105 -34.80 6.30 -19.68
CA ASP A 105 -35.67 7.14 -20.50
C ASP A 105 -35.17 7.19 -21.96
N HIS A 106 -35.75 6.33 -22.80
CA HIS A 106 -35.43 6.28 -24.23
C HIS A 106 -35.79 7.59 -24.95
N GLY A 107 -36.87 8.27 -24.53
CA GLY A 107 -37.28 9.54 -25.13
C GLY A 107 -36.21 10.61 -24.93
N ARG A 108 -35.60 10.63 -23.75
CA ARG A 108 -34.49 11.54 -23.45
C ARG A 108 -33.23 11.24 -24.26
N ILE A 109 -32.91 9.97 -24.50
CA ILE A 109 -31.78 9.55 -25.36
C ILE A 109 -31.98 10.08 -26.78
N ILE A 110 -33.18 9.91 -27.34
CA ILE A 110 -33.54 10.35 -28.69
C ILE A 110 -33.47 11.88 -28.80
N GLU A 111 -34.02 12.60 -27.82
CA GLU A 111 -34.01 14.06 -27.78
C GLU A 111 -32.58 14.62 -27.76
N LEU A 112 -31.69 14.04 -26.95
CA LEU A 112 -30.30 14.46 -26.86
C LEU A 112 -29.51 14.14 -28.14
N SER A 113 -29.78 13.00 -28.77
CA SER A 113 -29.20 12.67 -30.08
C SER A 113 -29.60 13.69 -31.14
N ARG A 114 -30.89 14.08 -31.19
CA ARG A 114 -31.37 15.16 -32.10
C ARG A 114 -30.69 16.51 -31.84
N ARG A 115 -30.22 16.76 -30.62
CA ARG A 115 -29.45 17.95 -30.24
C ARG A 115 -27.94 17.84 -30.53
N GLY A 116 -27.49 16.75 -31.15
CA GLY A 116 -26.10 16.54 -31.56
C GLY A 116 -25.25 15.78 -30.54
N ALA A 117 -25.85 15.13 -29.53
CA ALA A 117 -25.10 14.24 -28.64
C ALA A 117 -24.57 13.02 -29.40
N THR A 118 -23.30 12.66 -29.15
CA THR A 118 -22.68 11.48 -29.76
C THR A 118 -23.11 10.20 -29.05
N VAL A 119 -23.07 9.06 -29.77
CA VAL A 119 -23.40 7.73 -29.23
C VAL A 119 -22.54 7.41 -27.99
N ALA A 120 -21.23 7.65 -28.07
CA ALA A 120 -20.32 7.47 -26.94
C ALA A 120 -20.66 8.37 -25.73
N GLY A 121 -21.07 9.62 -25.97
CA GLY A 121 -21.49 10.54 -24.90
C GLY A 121 -22.78 10.07 -24.21
N LEU A 122 -23.74 9.56 -24.98
CA LEU A 122 -24.99 8.99 -24.46
C LEU A 122 -24.73 7.70 -23.69
N ALA A 123 -23.89 6.81 -24.21
CA ALA A 123 -23.48 5.57 -23.53
C ALA A 123 -22.88 5.87 -22.15
N SER A 124 -21.99 6.86 -22.07
CA SER A 124 -21.36 7.27 -20.81
C SER A 124 -22.36 7.85 -19.79
N VAL A 125 -23.33 8.67 -20.23
CA VAL A 125 -24.28 9.33 -19.32
C VAL A 125 -25.36 8.36 -18.84
N PHE A 126 -25.87 7.51 -19.72
CA PHE A 126 -26.93 6.56 -19.40
C PHE A 126 -26.41 5.22 -18.87
N GLY A 127 -25.10 5.00 -18.89
CA GLY A 127 -24.47 3.77 -18.39
C GLY A 127 -24.83 2.54 -19.23
N LEU A 128 -25.16 2.74 -20.51
CA LEU A 128 -25.50 1.68 -21.45
C LEU A 128 -24.37 1.48 -22.47
N PRO A 129 -24.17 0.27 -23.00
CA PRO A 129 -23.21 0.05 -24.07
C PRO A 129 -23.63 0.81 -25.34
N GLU A 130 -22.65 1.22 -26.16
CA GLU A 130 -22.90 1.97 -27.39
C GLU A 130 -23.84 1.24 -28.36
N ASP A 131 -23.75 -0.09 -28.44
CA ASP A 131 -24.65 -0.93 -29.25
C ASP A 131 -26.11 -0.86 -28.79
N GLU A 132 -26.36 -0.66 -27.51
CA GLU A 132 -27.71 -0.51 -26.96
C GLU A 132 -28.27 0.88 -27.23
N ILE A 133 -27.44 1.92 -27.11
CA ILE A 133 -27.79 3.28 -27.55
C ILE A 133 -28.11 3.30 -29.04
N ALA A 134 -27.28 2.66 -29.88
CA ALA A 134 -27.51 2.58 -31.33
C ALA A 134 -28.83 1.87 -31.66
N ARG A 135 -29.16 0.78 -30.95
CA ARG A 135 -30.45 0.10 -31.09
C ARG A 135 -31.64 0.97 -30.70
N ILE A 136 -31.54 1.72 -29.59
CA ILE A 136 -32.59 2.65 -29.16
C ILE A 136 -32.81 3.75 -30.21
N LEU A 137 -31.73 4.30 -30.77
CA LEU A 137 -31.81 5.34 -31.80
C LEU A 137 -32.31 4.82 -33.15
N ALA A 138 -32.04 3.55 -33.49
CA ALA A 138 -32.54 2.93 -34.72
C ALA A 138 -34.02 2.52 -34.63
N ALA A 139 -34.56 2.36 -33.42
CA ALA A 139 -35.96 2.03 -33.17
C ALA A 139 -36.87 3.27 -33.02
N ALA A 140 -36.31 4.47 -33.12
CA ALA A 140 -36.95 5.77 -32.91
C ALA A 140 -37.37 6.45 -34.23
#